data_AF-A0A9E2LN92-F1
#
_entry.id   AF-A0A9E2LN92-F1
#
_cell.length_a   1.000
_cell.length_b   1.000
_cell.length_c   1.000
_cell.angle_alpha   90.00
_cell.angle_beta   90.00
_cell.angle_gamma   90.00
#
_symmetry.space_group_name_H-M   'P 1'
#
loop_
_entity.id
_entity.type
_entity.pdbx_description
1 polymer ?
#
loop_
_entity_poly.entity_id
_entity_poly.type
_entity_poly.pdbx_seq_one_letter_code
_entity_poly.pdbx_strand_id
1 'polypeptide(L)'
;MKNFSWRVIIVLAVILSAIIYILPTINQGWWPHKKINLGLDLQGGMHLVLEVDAEKSVESTIERMTYELHSLLKKENIRYIGIDRIENSKISLKISGNNNILSFDKLLDNELKDLRVFSKSTDDEILTIILNLPEKETRHIKKLAVEQALETIRNRIDQFGVNEPDIRLQGERRI
;
A
#
# COMPACT_ATOMS: atom_id res chain seq x y z
N MET A 1 -61.91 55.65 10.40
CA MET A 1 -61.05 54.55 9.91
C MET A 1 -60.24 54.05 11.11
N LYS A 2 -60.47 52.82 11.56
CA LYS A 2 -60.00 52.34 12.87
C LYS A 2 -58.52 51.93 12.76
N ASN A 3 -57.66 52.54 13.57
CA ASN A 3 -56.21 52.36 13.54
C ASN A 3 -55.87 50.87 13.71
N PHE A 4 -55.35 50.25 12.65
CA PHE A 4 -54.94 48.87 12.65
C PHE A 4 -53.86 48.68 13.72
N SER A 5 -54.24 48.05 14.84
CA SER A 5 -53.36 47.92 16.00
C SER A 5 -52.22 46.98 15.63
N TRP A 6 -50.96 47.40 15.80
CA TRP A 6 -49.74 46.61 15.58
C TRP A 6 -49.81 45.17 16.11
N ARG A 7 -50.62 44.96 17.16
CA ARG A 7 -50.96 43.64 17.72
C ARG A 7 -51.54 42.66 16.68
N VAL A 8 -52.39 43.14 15.76
CA VAL A 8 -52.99 42.31 14.71
C VAL A 8 -51.94 41.84 13.70
N ILE A 9 -50.96 42.69 13.38
CA ILE A 9 -49.82 42.34 12.51
C ILE A 9 -48.99 41.23 13.17
N ILE A 10 -48.68 41.38 14.46
CA ILE A 10 -47.94 40.35 15.22
C ILE A 10 -48.72 39.03 15.24
N VAL A 11 -50.02 39.07 15.56
CA VAL A 11 -50.85 37.86 15.62
C VAL A 11 -50.89 37.16 14.26
N LEU A 12 -51.06 37.89 13.16
CA LEU A 12 -51.01 37.33 11.81
C LEU A 12 -49.64 36.75 11.47
N ALA A 13 -48.54 37.41 11.83
CA ALA A 13 -47.19 36.91 11.59
C ALA A 13 -46.92 35.60 12.35
N VAL A 14 -47.38 35.50 13.61
CA VAL A 14 -47.26 34.28 14.41
C VAL A 14 -48.10 33.14 13.82
N ILE A 15 -49.34 33.42 13.39
CA ILE A 15 -50.20 32.43 12.74
C ILE A 15 -49.55 31.93 11.43
N LEU A 16 -49.02 32.85 10.62
CA LEU A 16 -48.37 32.49 9.35
C LEU A 16 -47.13 31.62 9.60
N SER A 17 -46.31 31.97 10.60
CA SER A 17 -45.14 31.18 10.99
C SER A 17 -45.55 29.79 11.49
N ALA A 18 -46.59 29.69 12.31
CA ALA A 18 -47.10 28.41 12.79
C ALA A 18 -47.58 27.51 11.65
N ILE A 19 -48.32 28.07 10.67
CA ILE A 19 -48.75 27.33 9.47
C ILE A 19 -47.52 26.83 8.70
N ILE A 20 -46.54 27.70 8.48
CA ILE A 20 -45.28 27.36 7.79
C ILE A 20 -44.56 26.19 8.46
N TYR A 21 -44.48 26.17 9.80
CA TYR A 21 -43.86 25.07 10.55
C TYR A 21 -44.69 23.78 10.60
N ILE A 22 -46.02 23.85 10.40
CA ILE A 22 -46.90 22.67 10.36
C ILE A 22 -46.91 21.99 8.98
N LEU A 23 -46.72 22.75 7.89
CA LEU A 23 -46.65 22.21 6.52
C LEU A 23 -45.79 20.94 6.34
N PRO A 24 -44.56 20.81 6.89
CA PRO A 24 -43.77 19.58 6.78
C PRO A 24 -44.42 18.32 7.37
N THR A 25 -45.39 18.47 8.28
CA THR A 25 -46.12 17.35 8.90
C THR A 25 -47.09 16.69 7.93
N ILE A 26 -47.70 17.46 7.02
CA ILE A 26 -48.70 16.96 6.07
C ILE A 26 -48.01 16.39 4.81
N ASN A 27 -46.96 17.07 4.34
CA ASN A 27 -46.16 16.60 3.22
C ASN A 27 -44.67 16.93 3.43
N GLN A 28 -43.90 15.91 3.75
CA GLN A 28 -42.48 16.03 4.07
C GLN A 28 -41.61 16.50 2.88
N GLY A 29 -42.14 16.42 1.64
CA GLY A 29 -41.43 16.84 0.42
C GLY A 29 -41.45 18.35 0.12
N TRP A 30 -42.35 19.12 0.76
CA TRP A 30 -42.47 20.58 0.52
C TRP A 30 -41.53 21.42 1.36
N TRP A 31 -40.79 20.79 2.26
CA TRP A 31 -39.83 21.43 3.14
C TRP A 31 -38.44 20.87 2.87
N PRO A 32 -37.38 21.70 2.84
CA PRO A 32 -36.01 21.23 2.63
C PRO A 32 -35.53 20.43 3.84
N HIS A 33 -35.92 19.17 3.90
CA HIS A 33 -35.36 18.21 4.83
C HIS A 33 -34.06 17.67 4.23
N LYS A 34 -32.91 18.10 4.74
CA LYS A 34 -31.69 17.34 4.52
C LYS A 34 -31.93 15.95 5.13
N LYS A 35 -31.92 14.92 4.28
CA LYS A 35 -31.91 13.53 4.73
C LYS A 35 -30.74 13.38 5.70
N ILE A 36 -30.97 12.88 6.91
CA ILE A 36 -29.89 12.59 7.85
C ILE A 36 -28.99 11.57 7.16
N ASN A 37 -27.70 11.89 7.03
CA ASN A 37 -26.71 10.92 6.56
C ASN A 37 -26.60 9.84 7.65
N LEU A 38 -27.22 8.69 7.39
CA LEU A 38 -27.10 7.52 8.25
C LEU A 38 -25.70 6.94 8.01
N GLY A 39 -24.92 6.74 9.08
CA GLY A 39 -23.60 6.10 8.98
C GLY A 39 -23.69 4.64 8.50
N LEU A 40 -22.55 4.06 8.15
CA LEU A 40 -22.43 2.71 7.57
C LEU A 40 -23.17 1.63 8.39
N ASP A 41 -23.11 1.73 9.72
CA ASP A 41 -23.74 0.78 10.66
C ASP A 41 -25.28 0.72 10.51
N LEU A 42 -25.90 1.82 10.07
CA LEU A 42 -27.35 1.94 9.93
C LEU A 42 -27.85 1.79 8.48
N GLN A 43 -26.97 1.93 7.48
CA GLN A 43 -27.31 1.76 6.06
C GLN A 43 -26.97 0.37 5.50
N GLY A 44 -26.17 -0.42 6.24
CA GLY A 44 -25.60 -1.67 5.73
C GLY A 44 -24.41 -1.42 4.81
N GLY A 45 -23.48 -2.37 4.75
CA GLY A 45 -22.22 -2.25 4.03
C GLY A 45 -21.63 -3.59 3.61
N MET A 46 -20.46 -3.56 2.99
CA MET A 46 -19.70 -4.74 2.58
C MET A 46 -18.50 -4.92 3.51
N HIS A 47 -18.33 -6.12 4.08
CA HIS A 47 -17.13 -6.49 4.83
C HIS A 47 -16.23 -7.34 3.92
N LEU A 48 -15.05 -6.82 3.58
CA LEU A 48 -14.04 -7.50 2.79
C LEU A 48 -12.85 -7.83 3.67
N VAL A 49 -12.28 -9.02 3.44
CA VAL A 49 -10.99 -9.41 3.99
C VAL A 49 -10.09 -9.76 2.80
N LEU A 50 -9.01 -9.02 2.65
CA LEU A 50 -8.05 -9.19 1.57
C LEU A 50 -6.73 -9.69 2.15
N GLU A 51 -6.04 -10.59 1.46
CA GLU A 51 -4.73 -11.08 1.86
C GLU A 51 -3.65 -10.61 0.90
N VAL A 52 -2.56 -10.08 1.45
CA VAL A 52 -1.42 -9.60 0.66
C VAL A 52 -0.46 -10.76 0.39
N ASP A 53 -0.13 -10.95 -0.89
CA ASP A 53 0.93 -11.87 -1.32
C ASP A 53 2.32 -11.26 -1.08
N ALA A 54 2.74 -11.31 0.18
CA ALA A 54 4.00 -10.75 0.63
C ALA A 54 5.21 -11.57 0.14
N GLU A 55 5.07 -12.87 -0.10
CA GLU A 55 6.14 -13.68 -0.72
C GLU A 55 6.43 -13.21 -2.14
N LYS A 56 5.41 -12.87 -2.92
CA LYS A 56 5.62 -12.34 -4.27
C LYS A 56 6.44 -11.05 -4.26
N SER A 57 6.25 -10.20 -3.25
CA SER A 57 7.03 -8.97 -3.10
C SER A 57 8.51 -9.23 -2.82
N VAL A 58 8.83 -10.27 -2.06
CA VAL A 58 10.22 -10.72 -1.85
C VAL A 58 10.81 -11.25 -3.16
N GLU A 59 10.07 -12.11 -3.87
CA GLU A 59 10.50 -12.65 -5.17
C GLU A 59 10.79 -11.54 -6.18
N SER A 60 9.87 -10.58 -6.34
CA SER A 60 10.07 -9.45 -7.24
C SER A 60 11.23 -8.55 -6.81
N THR A 61 11.55 -8.49 -5.51
CA THR A 61 12.72 -7.74 -5.02
C THR A 61 14.02 -8.44 -5.40
N ILE A 62 14.10 -9.75 -5.21
CA ILE A 62 15.25 -10.55 -5.66
C ILE A 62 15.46 -10.44 -7.17
N GLU A 63 14.37 -10.46 -7.94
CA GLU A 63 14.42 -10.28 -9.39
C GLU A 63 15.00 -8.91 -9.77
N ARG A 64 14.51 -7.82 -9.16
CA ARG A 64 15.10 -6.48 -9.36
C ARG A 64 16.58 -6.43 -8.98
N MET A 65 16.96 -7.02 -7.84
CA MET A 65 18.36 -7.08 -7.41
C MET A 65 19.21 -7.89 -8.39
N THR A 66 18.68 -8.97 -8.96
CA THR A 66 19.38 -9.77 -9.99
C THR A 66 19.66 -8.91 -11.23
N TYR A 67 18.68 -8.13 -11.69
CA TYR A 67 18.87 -7.20 -12.80
C TYR A 67 19.88 -6.08 -12.48
N GLU A 68 19.84 -5.55 -11.27
CA GLU A 68 20.79 -4.55 -10.80
C GLU A 68 22.22 -5.11 -10.75
N LEU A 69 22.39 -6.33 -10.22
CA LEU A 69 23.66 -7.06 -10.21
C LEU A 69 24.23 -7.22 -11.62
N HIS A 70 23.41 -7.61 -12.60
CA HIS A 70 23.83 -7.67 -14.00
C HIS A 70 24.35 -6.32 -14.51
N SER A 71 23.63 -5.24 -14.21
CA SER A 71 23.99 -3.88 -14.64
C SER A 71 25.31 -3.42 -14.00
N LEU A 72 25.48 -3.67 -12.70
CA LEU A 72 26.69 -3.31 -11.96
C LEU A 72 27.91 -4.09 -12.43
N LEU A 73 27.79 -5.42 -12.61
CA LEU A 73 28.87 -6.25 -13.13
C LEU A 73 29.32 -5.79 -14.52
N LYS A 74 28.37 -5.42 -15.38
CA LYS A 74 28.67 -4.89 -16.72
C LYS A 74 29.37 -3.53 -16.64
N LYS A 75 28.91 -2.64 -15.74
CA LYS A 75 29.49 -1.31 -15.53
C LYS A 75 30.95 -1.40 -15.05
N GLU A 76 31.23 -2.32 -14.13
CA GLU A 76 32.58 -2.55 -13.59
C GLU A 76 33.45 -3.48 -14.46
N ASN A 77 32.96 -3.88 -15.64
CA ASN A 77 33.65 -4.76 -16.58
C ASN A 77 34.06 -6.12 -15.99
N ILE A 78 33.26 -6.63 -15.05
CA ILE A 78 33.47 -7.92 -14.39
C ILE A 78 32.82 -9.00 -15.25
N ARG A 79 33.63 -9.91 -15.80
CA ARG A 79 33.13 -11.03 -16.60
C ARG A 79 32.53 -12.10 -15.69
N TYR A 80 31.29 -12.49 -15.97
CA TYR A 80 30.58 -13.57 -15.28
C TYR A 80 30.05 -14.59 -16.30
N ILE A 81 29.88 -15.84 -15.86
CA ILE A 81 29.39 -16.96 -16.67
C ILE A 81 27.86 -16.97 -16.67
N GLY A 82 27.25 -16.75 -15.51
CA GLY A 82 25.80 -16.73 -15.34
C GLY A 82 25.38 -16.16 -14.00
N ILE A 83 24.17 -15.61 -13.96
CA ILE A 83 23.47 -15.21 -12.75
C ILE A 83 22.10 -15.84 -12.82
N ASP A 84 21.79 -16.66 -11.82
CA ASP A 84 20.54 -17.40 -11.75
C ASP A 84 19.90 -17.16 -10.38
N ARG A 85 18.60 -16.95 -10.36
CA ARG A 85 17.85 -16.95 -9.11
C ARG A 85 17.66 -18.38 -8.63
N ILE A 86 17.96 -18.63 -7.36
CA ILE A 86 17.79 -19.93 -6.71
C ILE A 86 16.85 -19.74 -5.51
N GLU A 87 15.89 -20.65 -5.30
CA GLU A 87 15.07 -20.74 -4.07
C GLU A 87 14.55 -19.39 -3.52
N ASN A 88 13.59 -18.73 -4.18
CA ASN A 88 12.79 -17.53 -3.79
C ASN A 88 13.50 -16.31 -3.13
N SER A 89 14.78 -16.40 -2.76
CA SER A 89 15.49 -15.54 -1.81
C SER A 89 17.01 -15.62 -1.99
N LYS A 90 17.51 -16.48 -2.90
CA LYS A 90 18.92 -16.64 -3.20
C LYS A 90 19.23 -16.29 -4.66
N ILE A 91 20.46 -15.86 -4.88
CA ILE A 91 21.00 -15.53 -6.19
C ILE A 91 22.32 -16.30 -6.31
N SER A 92 22.45 -17.14 -7.34
CA SER A 92 23.69 -17.81 -7.69
C SER A 92 24.39 -17.01 -8.77
N LEU A 93 25.65 -16.70 -8.53
CA LEU A 93 26.53 -16.01 -9.45
C LEU A 93 27.76 -16.88 -9.71
N LYS A 94 28.08 -17.06 -10.99
CA LYS A 94 29.30 -17.76 -11.42
C LYS A 94 30.23 -16.77 -12.10
N ILE A 95 31.44 -16.61 -11.58
CA ILE A 95 32.47 -15.69 -12.07
C ILE A 95 33.68 -16.50 -12.52
N SER A 96 34.30 -16.12 -13.63
CA SER A 96 35.54 -16.74 -14.11
C SER A 96 36.71 -15.77 -14.00
N GLY A 97 37.85 -16.27 -13.53
CA GLY A 97 39.12 -15.56 -13.52
C GLY A 97 39.39 -14.76 -12.24
N ASN A 98 40.60 -14.91 -11.71
CA ASN A 98 40.98 -14.41 -10.38
C ASN A 98 40.88 -12.88 -10.23
N ASN A 99 41.13 -12.12 -11.29
CA ASN A 99 40.99 -10.66 -11.27
C ASN A 99 39.52 -10.21 -11.12
N ASN A 100 38.59 -10.91 -11.77
CA ASN A 100 37.15 -10.60 -11.69
C ASN A 100 36.59 -10.91 -10.30
N ILE A 101 37.10 -11.97 -9.66
CA ILE A 101 36.74 -12.36 -8.30
C ILE A 101 37.08 -11.24 -7.30
N LEU A 102 38.30 -10.70 -7.37
CA LEU A 102 38.75 -9.63 -6.49
C LEU A 102 37.96 -8.34 -6.69
N SER A 103 37.64 -8.00 -7.95
CA SER A 103 36.80 -6.84 -8.26
C SER A 103 35.36 -7.04 -7.76
N PHE A 104 34.83 -8.26 -7.85
CA PHE A 104 33.49 -8.57 -7.36
C PHE A 104 33.39 -8.48 -5.84
N ASP A 105 34.37 -9.03 -5.10
CA ASP A 105 34.37 -8.96 -3.64
C ASP A 105 34.34 -7.49 -3.17
N LYS A 106 35.08 -6.59 -3.84
CA LYS A 106 35.03 -5.14 -3.57
C LYS A 106 33.68 -4.50 -3.89
N LEU A 107 33.04 -4.91 -4.98
CA LEU A 107 31.72 -4.43 -5.39
C LEU A 107 30.66 -4.86 -4.36
N LEU A 108 30.73 -6.11 -3.90
CA LEU A 108 29.83 -6.67 -2.91
C LEU A 108 29.87 -5.88 -1.59
N ASP A 109 31.07 -5.56 -1.11
CA ASP A 109 31.25 -4.82 0.15
C ASP A 109 30.78 -3.35 0.05
N ASN A 110 30.92 -2.71 -1.13
CA ASN A 110 30.61 -1.30 -1.30
C ASN A 110 29.14 -1.05 -1.64
N GLU A 111 28.57 -1.79 -2.60
CA GLU A 111 27.30 -1.47 -3.25
C GLU A 111 26.16 -2.41 -2.81
N LEU A 112 26.47 -3.62 -2.33
CA LEU A 112 25.47 -4.69 -2.12
C LEU A 112 25.36 -5.12 -0.65
N LYS A 113 25.22 -4.13 0.24
CA LYS A 113 25.18 -4.32 1.69
C LYS A 113 23.99 -5.14 2.20
N ASP A 114 22.93 -5.18 1.40
CA ASP A 114 21.68 -5.87 1.73
C ASP A 114 21.76 -7.37 1.47
N LEU A 115 22.71 -7.83 0.64
CA LEU A 115 22.94 -9.24 0.35
C LEU A 115 24.01 -9.82 1.28
N ARG A 116 23.85 -11.09 1.65
CA ARG A 116 24.86 -11.85 2.40
C ARG A 116 25.36 -13.01 1.57
N VAL A 117 26.63 -13.35 1.74
CA VAL A 117 27.20 -14.55 1.15
C VAL A 117 26.71 -15.75 1.95
N PHE A 118 25.92 -16.60 1.31
CA PHE A 118 25.43 -17.86 1.86
C PHE A 118 26.47 -18.97 1.69
N SER A 119 27.05 -19.07 0.49
CA SER A 119 28.15 -20.00 0.21
C SER A 119 29.07 -19.46 -0.89
N LYS A 120 30.34 -19.85 -0.81
CA LYS A 120 31.38 -19.49 -1.78
C LYS A 120 32.19 -20.76 -2.04
N SER A 121 32.26 -21.18 -3.29
CA SER A 121 33.05 -22.34 -3.72
C SER A 121 33.83 -21.99 -4.97
N THR A 122 35.11 -22.34 -4.99
CA THR A 122 35.98 -22.16 -6.15
C THR A 122 36.34 -23.53 -6.69
N ASP A 123 36.02 -23.79 -7.95
CA ASP A 123 36.39 -25.00 -8.67
C ASP A 123 36.94 -24.61 -10.04
N ASP A 124 38.13 -25.11 -10.39
CA ASP A 124 38.78 -24.92 -11.70
C ASP A 124 38.75 -23.45 -12.23
N GLU A 125 39.20 -22.49 -11.42
CA GLU A 125 39.17 -21.03 -11.69
C GLU A 125 37.78 -20.39 -11.86
N ILE A 126 36.71 -21.14 -11.56
CA ILE A 126 35.33 -20.67 -11.53
C ILE A 126 34.90 -20.50 -10.08
N LEU A 127 34.53 -19.27 -9.73
CA LEU A 127 33.93 -18.95 -8.45
C LEU A 127 32.41 -19.00 -8.54
N THR A 128 31.82 -19.88 -7.75
CA THR A 128 30.36 -19.92 -7.52
C THR A 128 30.05 -19.29 -6.17
N ILE A 129 29.29 -18.20 -6.20
CA ILE A 129 28.80 -17.50 -5.00
C ILE A 129 27.29 -17.64 -4.96
N ILE A 130 26.77 -18.07 -3.81
CA ILE A 130 25.34 -17.98 -3.51
C ILE A 130 25.17 -16.81 -2.56
N LEU A 131 24.45 -15.79 -3.01
CA LEU A 131 24.00 -14.68 -2.20
C LEU A 131 22.58 -14.99 -1.69
N ASN A 132 22.28 -14.61 -0.45
CA ASN A 132 20.94 -14.68 0.10
C ASN A 132 20.52 -13.34 0.69
N LEU A 133 19.22 -13.07 0.60
CA LEU A 133 18.63 -11.98 1.34
C LEU A 133 18.44 -12.42 2.81
N PRO A 134 18.93 -11.64 3.79
CA PRO A 134 18.72 -11.95 5.20
C PRO A 134 17.24 -12.06 5.54
N GLU A 135 16.91 -12.89 6.53
CA GLU A 135 15.54 -13.07 6.99
C GLU A 135 14.95 -11.76 7.55
N LYS A 136 15.78 -10.92 8.16
CA LYS A 136 15.40 -9.58 8.63
C LYS A 136 14.88 -8.70 7.48
N GLU A 137 15.62 -8.64 6.38
CA GLU A 137 15.23 -7.86 5.21
C GLU A 137 14.02 -8.47 4.50
N THR A 138 13.96 -9.80 4.43
CA THR A 138 12.78 -10.51 3.93
C THR A 138 11.52 -10.13 4.72
N ARG A 139 11.58 -10.11 6.05
CA ARG A 139 10.46 -9.67 6.91
C ARG A 139 10.14 -8.19 6.71
N HIS A 140 11.16 -7.35 6.54
CA HIS A 140 10.98 -5.93 6.29
C HIS A 140 10.22 -5.67 4.98
N ILE A 141 10.62 -6.32 3.88
CA ILE A 141 9.94 -6.22 2.58
C ILE A 141 8.48 -6.69 2.69
N LYS A 142 8.23 -7.81 3.37
CA LYS A 142 6.86 -8.32 3.57
C LYS A 142 5.99 -7.29 4.30
N LYS A 143 6.52 -6.68 5.36
CA LYS A 143 5.82 -5.63 6.12
C LYS A 143 5.53 -4.41 5.25
N LEU A 144 6.52 -3.92 4.50
CA LEU A 144 6.33 -2.80 3.58
C LEU A 144 5.29 -3.08 2.50
N ALA A 145 5.24 -4.32 1.98
CA ALA A 145 4.23 -4.71 1.00
C ALA A 145 2.80 -4.59 1.56
N VAL A 146 2.61 -5.01 2.82
CA VAL A 146 1.31 -4.91 3.51
C VAL A 146 0.93 -3.45 3.77
N GLU A 147 1.87 -2.64 4.26
CA GLU A 147 1.65 -1.20 4.49
C GLU A 147 1.32 -0.46 3.19
N GLN A 148 2.03 -0.76 2.11
CA GLN A 148 1.79 -0.18 0.79
C GLN A 148 0.41 -0.58 0.23
N ALA A 149 0.00 -1.84 0.43
CA ALA A 149 -1.31 -2.31 0.01
C ALA A 149 -2.44 -1.59 0.77
N LEU A 150 -2.28 -1.43 2.09
CA LEU A 150 -3.22 -0.69 2.94
C LEU A 150 -3.38 0.75 2.46
N GLU A 151 -2.27 1.43 2.21
CA GLU A 151 -2.26 2.82 1.75
C GLU A 151 -2.86 2.94 0.34
N THR A 152 -2.62 1.96 -0.53
CA THR A 152 -3.23 1.91 -1.86
C THR A 152 -4.75 1.77 -1.76
N ILE A 153 -5.25 0.87 -0.88
CA ILE A 153 -6.68 0.68 -0.66
C ILE A 153 -7.31 1.95 -0.10
N ARG A 154 -6.69 2.58 0.90
CA ARG A 154 -7.16 3.84 1.48
C ARG A 154 -7.30 4.93 0.42
N ASN A 155 -6.22 5.19 -0.34
CA ASN A 155 -6.23 6.19 -1.41
C ASN A 155 -7.29 5.90 -2.48
N ARG A 156 -7.53 4.62 -2.82
CA ARG A 156 -8.59 4.25 -3.75
C ARG A 156 -9.98 4.53 -3.18
N ILE A 157 -10.23 4.15 -1.94
CA ILE A 157 -11.53 4.38 -1.28
C ILE A 157 -11.81 5.88 -1.17
N ASP A 158 -10.79 6.68 -0.82
CA ASP A 158 -10.89 8.15 -0.76
C ASP A 158 -11.22 8.75 -2.14
N GLN A 159 -10.60 8.23 -3.22
CA GLN A 159 -10.91 8.64 -4.60
C GLN A 159 -12.35 8.34 -5.02
N PHE A 160 -12.95 7.28 -4.47
CA PHE A 160 -14.35 6.95 -4.72
C PHE A 160 -15.33 7.72 -3.80
N GLY A 161 -14.83 8.52 -2.86
CA GLY A 161 -15.66 9.35 -1.98
C GLY A 161 -16.55 8.55 -1.05
N VAL A 162 -16.09 7.38 -0.61
CA VAL A 162 -16.83 6.55 0.36
C VAL A 162 -16.84 7.26 1.71
N ASN A 163 -18.03 7.41 2.30
CA ASN A 163 -18.16 8.01 3.62
C ASN A 163 -17.77 6.98 4.71
N GLU A 164 -16.85 7.36 5.58
CA GLU A 164 -16.49 6.62 6.82
C GLU A 164 -16.06 5.15 6.64
N PRO A 165 -15.05 4.84 5.79
CA PRO A 165 -14.52 3.49 5.69
C PRO A 165 -13.68 3.10 6.92
N ASP A 166 -13.88 1.89 7.46
CA ASP A 166 -12.98 1.29 8.45
C ASP A 166 -12.02 0.31 7.76
N ILE A 167 -10.75 0.69 7.63
CA ILE A 167 -9.71 -0.09 6.93
C ILE A 167 -8.58 -0.34 7.92
N ARG A 168 -8.36 -1.60 8.28
CA ARG A 168 -7.45 -1.98 9.36
C ARG A 168 -6.74 -3.27 9.04
N LEU A 169 -5.54 -3.43 9.57
CA LEU A 169 -4.83 -4.70 9.47
C LEU A 169 -5.48 -5.76 10.36
N GLN A 170 -5.71 -6.94 9.77
CA GLN A 170 -6.17 -8.13 10.45
C GLN A 170 -5.05 -9.17 10.53
N GLY A 171 -4.28 -9.11 11.62
CA GLY A 171 -3.08 -9.94 11.79
C GLY A 171 -1.89 -9.38 11.02
N GLU A 172 -1.04 -10.25 10.45
CA GLU A 172 0.22 -9.80 9.82
C GLU A 172 0.11 -9.49 8.32
N ARG A 173 -0.90 -10.03 7.62
CA ARG A 173 -0.96 -10.02 6.14
C ARG A 173 -2.33 -9.72 5.55
N ARG A 174 -3.35 -9.55 6.38
CA ARG A 174 -4.72 -9.28 5.91
C ARG A 174 -5.13 -7.85 6.22
N ILE A 175 -5.97 -7.30 5.37
CA ILE A 175 -6.56 -5.95 5.43
C ILE A 175 -8.09 -6.11 5.34
#